data_AF-A0A7V3PAE0-F1
#
_entry.id   AF-A0A7V3PAE0-F1
#
_cell.length_a   1.000
_cell.length_b   1.000
_cell.length_c   1.000
_cell.angle_alpha   90.00
_cell.angle_beta   90.00
_cell.angle_gamma   90.00
#
_symmetry.space_group_name_H-M   'P 1'
#
loop_
_entity.id
_entity.type
_entity.pdbx_description
1 polymer ?
#
loop_
_entity_poly.entity_id
_entity_poly.type
_entity_poly.pdbx_seq_one_letter_code
_entity_poly.pdbx_strand_id
1 'polypeptide(L)'
;MEKNHLDKLLKKDIQDNGDNADIQQDINREEDKIKEIERKRDELFEKMGTEEAWEEILEYANNLKKKHPNGDYLKYRAYHALICSTTDEKKSPYLDFPGEDSVEKFLDELLEKASQQQSSKQEGEK
;
A
#
# COMPACT_ATOMS: atom_id res chain seq x y z
N MET A 1 32.00 24.48 45.57
CA MET A 1 30.89 23.52 45.50
C MET A 1 29.79 24.13 44.62
N GLU A 2 29.93 24.04 43.29
CA GLU A 2 29.00 24.67 42.35
C GLU A 2 28.72 23.72 41.17
N LYS A 3 28.02 22.62 41.44
CA LYS A 3 27.53 21.69 40.39
C LYS A 3 26.08 21.25 40.63
N ASN A 4 25.25 22.10 41.24
CA ASN A 4 23.88 21.72 41.60
C ASN A 4 22.78 22.70 41.13
N HIS A 5 23.14 23.73 40.35
CA HIS A 5 22.15 24.69 39.83
C HIS A 5 21.89 24.55 38.33
N LEU A 6 22.87 24.09 37.53
CA LEU A 6 22.70 23.92 36.09
C LEU A 6 21.85 22.69 35.70
N ASP A 7 21.88 21.62 36.49
CA ASP A 7 21.08 20.40 36.24
C ASP A 7 19.58 20.58 36.47
N LYS A 8 19.17 21.64 37.18
CA LYS A 8 17.75 21.96 37.39
C LYS A 8 17.15 22.81 36.27
N LEU A 9 17.98 23.45 35.44
CA LEU A 9 17.51 24.29 34.33
C LEU A 9 17.37 23.50 33.02
N LEU A 10 18.10 22.39 32.83
CA LEU A 10 17.98 21.57 31.62
C LEU A 10 16.80 20.58 31.62
N LYS A 11 16.18 20.32 32.77
CA LYS A 11 15.08 19.34 32.89
C LYS A 11 13.68 19.93 32.79
N LYS A 12 13.55 21.21 32.44
CA LYS A 12 12.24 21.90 32.45
C LYS A 12 11.58 22.07 31.09
N ASP A 13 12.28 21.75 29.99
CA ASP A 13 11.75 21.95 28.62
C ASP A 13 11.55 20.66 27.83
N ILE A 14 11.56 19.49 28.49
CA ILE A 14 11.11 18.23 27.89
C ILE A 14 9.84 17.79 28.60
N GLN A 15 8.81 18.62 28.48
CA GLN A 15 7.46 18.26 28.89
C GLN A 15 6.49 18.83 27.86
N ASP A 16 6.58 18.29 26.63
CA ASP A 16 5.50 18.37 25.65
C ASP A 16 5.15 16.95 25.21
N ASN A 17 4.48 16.24 26.12
CA ASN A 17 3.74 15.02 25.84
C ASN A 17 2.31 15.44 25.52
N GLY A 18 1.97 15.54 24.24
CA GLY A 18 0.62 15.87 23.76
C GLY A 18 0.09 14.96 22.65
N ASP A 19 0.93 14.59 21.66
CA ASP A 19 0.40 14.09 20.37
C ASP A 19 0.99 12.74 19.89
N ASN A 20 1.56 11.91 20.78
CA ASN A 20 2.33 10.71 20.36
C ASN A 20 1.46 9.45 20.13
N ALA A 21 0.29 9.36 20.76
CA ALA A 21 -0.56 8.16 20.65
C ALA A 21 -1.32 8.07 19.32
N ASP A 22 -1.77 9.21 18.79
CA ASP A 22 -2.54 9.25 17.53
C ASP A 22 -1.64 9.00 16.32
N ILE A 23 -0.41 9.52 16.32
CA ILE A 23 0.58 9.31 15.24
C ILE A 23 0.96 7.82 15.12
N GLN A 24 1.10 7.11 16.24
CA GLN A 24 1.46 5.69 16.22
C GLN A 24 0.32 4.79 15.69
N GLN A 25 -0.94 5.16 15.90
CA GLN A 25 -2.08 4.41 15.36
C GLN A 25 -2.20 4.56 13.85
N ASP A 26 -1.96 5.74 13.31
CA ASP A 26 -2.10 5.98 11.87
C ASP A 26 -0.97 5.33 11.05
N ILE A 27 0.27 5.29 11.55
CA ILE A 27 1.37 4.55 10.91
C ILE A 27 1.03 3.06 10.80
N ASN A 28 0.48 2.47 11.86
CA ASN A 28 0.09 1.06 11.85
C ASN A 28 -1.01 0.78 10.81
N ARG A 29 -1.98 1.70 10.64
CA ARG A 29 -3.06 1.57 9.64
C ARG A 29 -2.54 1.60 8.21
N GLU A 30 -1.54 2.45 7.91
CA GLU A 30 -0.96 2.52 6.58
C GLU A 30 -0.20 1.24 6.22
N GLU A 31 0.60 0.70 7.15
CA GLU A 31 1.29 -0.57 6.94
C GLU A 31 0.31 -1.73 6.74
N ASP A 32 -0.77 -1.78 7.52
CA ASP A 32 -1.82 -2.79 7.37
C ASP A 32 -2.46 -2.74 5.98
N LYS A 33 -2.65 -1.54 5.43
CA LYS A 33 -3.19 -1.38 4.08
C LYS A 33 -2.25 -1.89 2.99
N ILE A 34 -0.93 -1.67 3.14
CA ILE A 34 0.04 -2.21 2.17
C ILE A 34 0.08 -3.74 2.24
N LYS A 35 0.07 -4.32 3.44
CA LYS A 35 0.00 -5.78 3.62
C LYS A 35 -1.27 -6.36 2.99
N GLU A 36 -2.39 -5.64 3.07
CA GLU A 36 -3.64 -6.07 2.44
C GLU A 36 -3.56 -6.05 0.91
N ILE A 37 -2.90 -5.05 0.31
CA ILE A 37 -2.62 -5.03 -1.13
C ILE A 37 -1.74 -6.21 -1.55
N GLU A 38 -0.69 -6.50 -0.79
CA GLU A 38 0.19 -7.66 -1.03
C GLU A 38 -0.59 -8.98 -0.94
N ARG A 39 -1.42 -9.13 0.11
CA ARG A 39 -2.28 -10.30 0.30
C ARG A 39 -3.24 -10.50 -0.87
N LYS A 40 -3.91 -9.44 -1.33
CA LYS A 40 -4.84 -9.48 -2.47
C LYS A 40 -4.13 -9.87 -3.76
N ARG A 41 -2.92 -9.34 -3.99
CA ARG A 41 -2.08 -9.71 -5.15
C ARG A 41 -1.70 -11.20 -5.10
N ASP A 42 -1.32 -11.70 -3.94
CA ASP A 42 -0.94 -13.11 -3.79
C ASP A 42 -2.16 -14.04 -4.00
N GLU A 43 -3.32 -13.67 -3.45
CA GLU A 43 -4.60 -14.36 -3.71
C GLU A 43 -4.97 -14.36 -5.20
N LEU A 44 -4.68 -13.27 -5.92
CA LEU A 44 -4.90 -13.17 -7.35
C LEU A 44 -4.04 -14.18 -8.13
N PHE A 45 -2.76 -14.30 -7.77
CA PHE A 45 -1.86 -15.29 -8.37
C PHE A 45 -2.35 -16.71 -8.15
N GLU A 46 -2.93 -17.02 -6.98
CA GLU A 46 -3.50 -18.33 -6.69
C GLU A 46 -4.76 -18.62 -7.51
N LYS A 47 -5.61 -17.62 -7.76
CA LYS A 47 -6.91 -17.80 -8.45
C LYS A 47 -6.79 -17.85 -9.97
N MET A 48 -5.97 -16.98 -10.56
CA MET A 48 -5.84 -16.83 -12.03
C MET A 48 -4.61 -17.56 -12.58
N GLY A 49 -3.62 -17.84 -11.73
CA GLY A 49 -2.29 -18.25 -12.18
C GLY A 49 -1.37 -17.06 -12.38
N THR A 50 -0.08 -17.30 -12.16
CA THR A 50 0.94 -16.24 -12.08
C THR A 50 1.07 -15.42 -13.37
N GLU A 51 1.06 -16.07 -14.53
CA GLU A 51 1.26 -15.39 -15.82
C GLU A 51 0.09 -14.45 -16.14
N GLU A 52 -1.15 -14.96 -16.10
CA GLU A 52 -2.36 -14.17 -16.39
C GLU A 52 -2.53 -12.99 -15.43
N ALA A 53 -2.37 -13.23 -14.12
CA ALA A 53 -2.44 -12.15 -13.13
C ALA A 53 -1.31 -11.11 -13.32
N TRP A 54 -0.11 -11.54 -13.70
CA TRP A 54 0.99 -10.59 -13.94
C TRP A 54 0.77 -9.75 -15.20
N GLU A 55 0.17 -10.31 -16.25
CA GLU A 55 -0.21 -9.56 -17.45
C GLU A 55 -1.21 -8.44 -17.11
N GLU A 56 -2.26 -8.75 -16.37
CA GLU A 56 -3.26 -7.76 -15.91
C GLU A 56 -2.63 -6.68 -15.02
N ILE A 57 -1.76 -7.07 -14.07
CA ILE A 57 -1.03 -6.14 -13.21
C ILE A 57 -0.13 -5.21 -14.04
N LEU A 58 0.61 -5.76 -15.01
CA LEU A 58 1.51 -4.97 -15.85
C LEU A 58 0.75 -4.01 -16.77
N GLU A 59 -0.39 -4.44 -17.33
CA GLU A 59 -1.25 -3.57 -18.11
C GLU A 59 -1.74 -2.39 -17.26
N TYR A 60 -2.28 -2.67 -16.07
CA TYR A 60 -2.74 -1.64 -15.15
C TYR A 60 -1.61 -0.69 -14.73
N ALA A 61 -0.46 -1.23 -14.33
CA ALA A 61 0.71 -0.43 -13.95
C ALA A 61 1.22 0.45 -15.11
N ASN A 62 1.19 -0.05 -16.34
CA ASN A 62 1.56 0.74 -17.52
C ASN A 62 0.53 1.84 -17.81
N ASN A 63 -0.75 1.61 -17.55
CA ASN A 63 -1.78 2.64 -17.66
C ASN A 63 -1.62 3.72 -16.58
N LEU A 64 -1.27 3.36 -15.35
CA LEU A 64 -0.92 4.32 -14.30
C LEU A 64 0.26 5.21 -14.71
N LYS A 65 1.33 4.63 -15.30
CA LYS A 65 2.48 5.40 -15.80
C LYS A 65 2.09 6.44 -16.86
N LYS A 66 1.11 6.11 -17.70
CA LYS A 66 0.60 7.02 -18.75
C LYS A 66 -0.26 8.13 -18.15
N LYS A 67 -1.12 7.81 -17.17
CA LYS A 67 -2.01 8.78 -16.51
C LYS A 67 -1.26 9.73 -15.57
N HIS A 68 -0.20 9.24 -14.93
CA HIS A 68 0.63 9.98 -13.96
C HIS A 68 2.05 10.15 -14.51
N PRO A 69 2.28 11.01 -15.52
CA PRO A 69 3.59 11.16 -16.15
C PRO A 69 4.65 11.74 -15.18
N ASN A 70 5.91 11.82 -15.63
CA ASN A 70 7.03 12.38 -14.87
C ASN A 70 7.38 11.63 -13.57
N GLY A 71 6.91 10.38 -13.41
CA GLY A 71 7.21 9.56 -12.25
C GLY A 71 6.32 9.85 -11.04
N ASP A 72 5.20 10.56 -11.21
CA ASP A 72 4.27 10.83 -10.09
C ASP A 72 3.70 9.54 -9.47
N TYR A 73 3.54 8.48 -10.28
CA TYR A 73 3.14 7.16 -9.80
C TYR A 73 4.11 6.54 -8.77
N LEU A 74 5.40 6.94 -8.77
CA LEU A 74 6.40 6.47 -7.80
C LEU A 74 6.18 7.04 -6.39
N LYS A 75 5.32 8.04 -6.25
CA LYS A 75 5.00 8.63 -4.94
C LYS A 75 4.01 7.78 -4.14
N TYR A 76 3.45 6.73 -4.74
CA TYR A 76 2.40 5.90 -4.14
C TYR A 76 2.95 4.54 -3.71
N ARG A 77 2.89 4.22 -2.42
CA ARG A 77 3.37 2.95 -1.85
C ARG A 77 2.62 1.74 -2.41
N ALA A 78 1.32 1.89 -2.65
CA ALA A 78 0.48 0.88 -3.28
C ALA A 78 0.96 0.47 -4.68
N TYR A 79 1.47 1.43 -5.48
CA TYR A 79 2.08 1.11 -6.78
C TYR A 79 3.28 0.18 -6.59
N HIS A 80 4.14 0.47 -5.62
CA HIS A 80 5.32 -0.33 -5.35
C HIS A 80 4.97 -1.74 -4.87
N ALA A 81 3.98 -1.85 -3.99
CA ALA A 81 3.44 -3.13 -3.51
C ALA A 81 2.84 -3.95 -4.65
N LEU A 82 2.09 -3.32 -5.56
CA LEU A 82 1.49 -3.97 -6.73
C LEU A 82 2.54 -4.65 -7.61
N ILE A 83 3.64 -3.93 -7.93
CA ILE A 83 4.68 -4.43 -8.84
C ILE A 83 5.87 -5.10 -8.14
N CYS A 84 5.73 -5.48 -6.87
CA CYS A 84 6.78 -6.13 -6.07
C CYS A 84 8.11 -5.35 -6.04
N SER A 85 8.06 -4.02 -6.02
CA SER A 85 9.26 -3.17 -6.01
C SER A 85 9.56 -2.61 -4.63
N THR A 86 10.82 -2.26 -4.37
CA THR A 86 11.22 -1.66 -3.09
C THR A 86 10.67 -0.25 -2.95
N THR A 87 9.97 0.00 -1.85
CA THR A 87 9.46 1.33 -1.49
C THR A 87 10.52 2.12 -0.70
N ASP A 88 10.71 3.39 -1.05
CA ASP A 88 11.44 4.35 -0.21
C ASP A 88 10.40 5.29 0.42
N GLU A 89 10.10 5.12 1.71
CA GLU A 89 9.05 5.86 2.40
C GLU A 89 9.18 7.38 2.29
N LYS A 90 10.41 7.90 2.14
CA LYS A 90 10.65 9.33 1.99
C LYS A 90 10.30 9.84 0.59
N LYS A 91 10.33 8.95 -0.41
CA LYS A 91 10.01 9.26 -1.81
C LYS A 91 8.58 8.87 -2.18
N SER A 92 7.97 8.00 -1.39
CA SER A 92 6.60 7.52 -1.58
C SER A 92 5.71 7.93 -0.38
N PRO A 93 5.37 9.24 -0.29
CA PRO A 93 4.59 9.77 0.83
C PRO A 93 3.10 9.42 0.77
N TYR A 94 2.60 8.95 -0.37
CA TYR A 94 1.19 8.62 -0.54
C TYR A 94 0.96 7.13 -0.43
N LEU A 95 -0.11 6.73 0.24
CA LEU A 95 -0.44 5.33 0.44
C LEU A 95 -0.97 4.70 -0.86
N ASP A 96 -2.06 5.23 -1.39
CA ASP A 96 -2.73 4.75 -2.61
C ASP A 96 -3.23 5.93 -3.48
N PHE A 97 -3.51 5.66 -4.76
CA PHE A 97 -4.07 6.65 -5.67
C PHE A 97 -5.55 6.91 -5.33
N PRO A 98 -6.05 8.13 -5.58
CA PRO A 98 -7.46 8.44 -5.40
C PRO A 98 -8.32 7.88 -6.54
N GLY A 99 -9.56 7.54 -6.22
CA GLY A 99 -10.60 7.25 -7.21
C GLY A 99 -10.36 5.97 -8.00
N GLU A 100 -10.49 6.06 -9.33
CA GLU A 100 -10.38 4.91 -10.24
C GLU A 100 -8.97 4.36 -10.40
N ASP A 101 -7.95 5.11 -9.99
CA ASP A 101 -6.56 4.68 -10.06
C ASP A 101 -6.10 3.93 -8.79
N SER A 102 -6.99 3.78 -7.79
CA SER A 102 -6.69 3.03 -6.56
C SER A 102 -6.29 1.59 -6.88
N VAL A 103 -5.11 1.20 -6.41
CA VAL A 103 -4.59 -0.16 -6.57
C VAL A 103 -5.44 -1.15 -5.79
N GLU A 104 -5.88 -0.78 -4.59
CA GLU A 104 -6.76 -1.62 -3.78
C GLU A 104 -8.05 -1.96 -4.54
N LYS A 105 -8.68 -0.94 -5.12
CA LYS A 105 -9.91 -1.10 -5.89
C LYS A 105 -9.70 -1.97 -7.13
N PHE A 106 -8.60 -1.76 -7.85
CA PHE A 106 -8.24 -2.59 -9.01
C PHE A 106 -8.11 -4.07 -8.63
N LEU A 107 -7.40 -4.39 -7.54
CA LEU A 107 -7.24 -5.78 -7.10
C LEU A 107 -8.58 -6.40 -6.65
N ASP A 108 -9.44 -5.64 -5.98
CA ASP A 108 -10.77 -6.12 -5.59
C ASP A 108 -11.63 -6.48 -6.82
N GLU A 109 -11.67 -5.60 -7.82
CA GLU A 109 -12.41 -5.84 -9.07
C GLU A 109 -11.87 -7.06 -9.83
N LEU A 110 -10.55 -7.26 -9.82
CA LEU A 110 -9.92 -8.38 -10.52
C LEU A 110 -10.12 -9.72 -9.79
N LEU A 111 -10.06 -9.72 -8.45
CA LEU A 111 -10.39 -10.90 -7.63
C LEU A 111 -11.86 -11.30 -7.77
N GLU A 112 -12.77 -10.33 -7.88
CA GLU A 112 -14.18 -10.60 -8.15
C GLU A 112 -14.35 -11.30 -9.51
N LYS A 113 -13.72 -10.77 -10.57
CA LYS A 113 -13.73 -11.40 -11.90
C LYS A 113 -13.17 -12.82 -11.89
N ALA A 114 -12.02 -13.02 -11.23
CA ALA A 114 -11.38 -14.33 -11.12
C ALA A 114 -12.31 -15.36 -10.43
N SER A 115 -13.08 -14.91 -9.43
CA SER A 115 -14.02 -15.76 -8.69
C SER A 115 -15.24 -16.14 -9.54
N GLN A 116 -15.74 -15.24 -10.41
CA GLN A 116 -16.88 -15.52 -11.30
C GLN A 116 -16.53 -16.49 -12.44
N GLN A 117 -15.30 -16.46 -12.95
CA GLN A 117 -14.84 -17.37 -14.00
C GLN A 117 -14.76 -18.85 -13.54
N GLN A 118 -14.55 -19.09 -12.24
CA GLN A 118 -14.53 -20.44 -11.68
C GLN A 118 -15.93 -21.08 -11.60
N SER A 119 -16.98 -20.28 -11.38
CA SER A 119 -18.38 -20.79 -11.34
C SER A 119 -18.90 -21.22 -12.71
N SER A 120 -18.45 -20.55 -13.78
CA SER A 120 -18.92 -20.83 -15.14
C SER A 120 -18.31 -22.10 -15.77
N LYS A 121 -17.18 -22.60 -15.24
CA LYS A 121 -16.53 -23.83 -15.73
C LYS A 121 -17.17 -25.13 -15.20
N GLN A 122 -18.00 -25.08 -14.15
CA GLN A 122 -18.60 -26.28 -13.55
C GLN A 122 -19.93 -26.72 -14.18
N GLU A 123 -20.55 -25.91 -15.04
CA GLU A 123 -21.86 -26.22 -15.64
C GLU A 123 -21.76 -26.92 -17.02
N GLY A 124 -20.55 -27.13 -17.56
CA GLY A 124 -20.33 -27.70 -18.89
C GLY A 124 -20.03 -29.21 -18.93
N GLU A 125 -19.86 -29.88 -17.80
CA GLU A 125 -19.63 -31.34 -17.72
C GLU A 125 -20.87 -32.05 -17.14
N LYS A 126 -21.92 -32.20 -17.94
CA LYS A 126 -22.97 -33.19 -17.72
C LYS A 126 -23.38 -33.86 -19.02
#